data_AF-A0A7X8K3S6-F1
#
_entry.id   AF-A0A7X8K3S6-F1
#
_cell.length_a   1.000
_cell.length_b   1.000
_cell.length_c   1.000
_cell.angle_alpha   90.00
_cell.angle_beta   90.00
_cell.angle_gamma   90.00
#
_symmetry.space_group_name_H-M   'P 1'
#
loop_
_entity.id
_entity.type
_entity.pdbx_description
1 polymer ?
#
loop_
_entity_poly.entity_id
_entity_poly.type
_entity_poly.pdbx_seq_one_letter_code
_entity_poly.pdbx_strand_id
1 'polypeptide(L)' 'NAHEGWMNSLGHRQNILNKDFKTLGVGVAGKYYTQNFVTY' A
#
# COMPACT_ATOMS: atom_id res chain seq x y z
N ASN A 1 10.30 -8.05 -4.57
CA ASN A 1 8.82 -8.06 -4.77
C ASN A 1 8.24 -6.65 -4.62
N ALA A 2 7.09 -6.33 -5.24
CA ALA A 2 6.49 -4.98 -5.17
C ALA A 2 6.26 -4.52 -3.73
N HIS A 3 5.75 -5.41 -2.87
CA HIS A 3 5.54 -5.16 -1.45
C HIS A 3 6.84 -4.81 -0.70
N GLU A 4 7.94 -5.53 -0.94
CA GLU A 4 9.24 -5.21 -0.33
C GLU A 4 9.75 -3.84 -0.76
N GLY A 5 9.54 -3.46 -2.03
CA GLY A 5 9.89 -2.13 -2.53
C GLY A 5 9.17 -1.01 -1.79
N TRP A 6 7.86 -1.15 -1.56
CA TRP A 6 7.09 -0.18 -0.77
C TRP A 6 7.52 -0.17 0.70
N MET A 7 7.76 -1.32 1.31
CA MET A 7 8.25 -1.38 2.69
C MET A 7 9.64 -0.77 2.86
N ASN A 8 10.46 -0.70 1.82
CA ASN A 8 11.78 -0.06 1.85
C ASN A 8 11.76 1.44 1.55
N SER A 9 10.60 2.02 1.23
CA SER A 9 10.42 3.45 1.00
C SER A 9 9.64 4.09 2.15
N LEU A 10 10.17 5.16 2.76
CA LEU A 10 9.60 5.75 3.98
C LEU A 10 8.12 6.17 3.83
N GLY A 11 7.79 6.93 2.77
CA GLY A 11 6.42 7.43 2.57
C GLY A 11 5.42 6.30 2.30
N HIS A 12 5.81 5.30 1.51
CA HIS A 12 4.96 4.14 1.26
C HIS A 12 4.77 3.30 2.54
N ARG A 13 5.84 3.05 3.30
CA ARG A 13 5.79 2.33 4.57
C ARG A 13 4.89 3.04 5.58
N GLN A 14 4.92 4.38 5.65
CA GLN A 14 4.04 5.15 6.53
C GLN A 14 2.57 4.91 6.21
N ASN A 15 2.20 4.86 4.93
CA ASN A 15 0.83 4.51 4.53
C ASN A 15 0.48 3.06 4.91
N ILE A 16 1.38 2.11 4.62
CA ILE A 16 1.14 0.67 4.90
C ILE A 16 0.96 0.39 6.40
N LEU A 17 1.72 1.06 7.26
CA LEU A 17 1.71 0.84 8.72
C LEU A 17 0.73 1.76 9.47
N ASN A 18 0.01 2.63 8.77
CA ASN A 18 -0.94 3.53 9.41
C ASN A 18 -2.17 2.76 9.90
N LYS A 19 -2.40 2.80 11.22
CA LYS A 19 -3.49 2.11 11.91
C LYS A 19 -4.86 2.77 11.73
N ASP A 20 -4.91 3.99 11.22
CA ASP A 20 -6.17 4.72 10.98
C ASP A 20 -6.92 4.19 9.76
N PHE A 21 -6.25 3.47 8.86
CA PHE A 21 -6.88 2.83 7.72
C PHE A 21 -7.65 1.58 8.15
N LYS A 22 -8.89 1.48 7.67
CA LYS A 22 -9.82 0.39 7.96
C LYS A 22 -9.96 -0.59 6.80
N THR A 23 -9.70 -0.12 5.59
CA THR A 23 -9.86 -0.92 4.37
C THR A 23 -8.66 -0.74 3.44
N LEU A 24 -8.26 -1.82 2.78
CA LEU A 24 -7.24 -1.86 1.73
C LEU A 24 -7.86 -2.38 0.43
N GLY A 25 -7.79 -1.59 -0.63
CA GLY A 25 -8.04 -2.02 -2.00
C GLY A 25 -6.72 -2.32 -2.72
N VAL A 26 -6.65 -3.43 -3.46
CA VAL A 26 -5.48 -3.81 -4.26
C VAL A 26 -5.89 -3.98 -5.72
N GLY A 27 -5.15 -3.33 -6.62
CA GLY A 27 -5.31 -3.46 -8.07
C GLY A 27 -4.03 -3.98 -8.72
N VAL A 28 -4.18 -4.84 -9.73
CA VAL A 28 -3.07 -5.39 -10.51
C VAL A 28 -3.36 -5.27 -11.99
N ALA A 29 -2.42 -4.70 -12.75
CA ALA A 29 -2.45 -4.66 -14.20
C ALA A 29 -1.08 -5.09 -14.74
N GLY A 30 -0.97 -6.35 -15.18
CA GLY A 30 0.31 -6.93 -15.57
C GLY A 30 1.34 -6.90 -14.43
N LYS A 31 2.42 -6.12 -14.60
CA LYS A 31 3.48 -5.93 -13.58
C LYS A 31 3.26 -4.69 -12.69
N TYR A 32 2.15 -3.97 -12.85
CA TYR A 32 1.84 -2.77 -12.08
C TYR A 32 0.88 -3.11 -10.94
N TYR A 33 1.18 -2.57 -9.76
CA TYR A 33 0.43 -2.81 -8.54
C TYR A 33 0.04 -1.48 -7.91
N THR A 34 -1.17 -1.40 -7.35
CA THR A 34 -1.68 -0.22 -6.65
C THR A 34 -2.33 -0.65 -5.34
N GLN A 35 -2.08 0.11 -4.27
CA GLN A 35 -2.73 -0.04 -2.96
C GLN A 35 -3.45 1.26 -2.61
N ASN A 36 -4.76 1.19 -2.38
CA ASN A 36 -5.57 2.30 -1.91
C ASN A 36 -5.99 2.03 -0.47
N PHE A 37 -5.56 2.89 0.44
CA PHE A 37 -5.86 2.79 1.87
C PHE A 37 -6.95 3.79 2.25
N VAL A 38 -7.91 3.35 3.08
CA VAL A 38 -9.09 4.16 3.36
C VAL A 38 -9.54 4.09 4.82
N THR A 39 -10.01 5.20 5.37
CA THR A 39 -10.28 5.41 6.82
C THR A 39 -11.76 5.37 7.22
N TYR A 40 -12.70 5.39 6.28
CA TYR A 40 -14.14 5.49 6.60
C TYR A 40 -14.66 4.25 7.34
#